data_AF-A0A640RZB3-F1
#
_entry.id   AF-A0A640RZB3-F1
#
_cell.length_a   1.000
_cell.length_b   1.000
_cell.length_c   1.000
_cell.angle_alpha   90.00
_cell.angle_beta   90.00
_cell.angle_gamma   90.00
#
_symmetry.space_group_name_H-M   'P 1'
#
loop_
_entity.id
_entity.type
_entity.pdbx_description
1 polymer ?
#
loop_
_entity_poly.entity_id
_entity_poly.type
_entity_poly.pdbx_seq_one_letter_code
_entity_poly.pdbx_strand_id
1 'polypeptide(L)'
;MQYCERHEMYNCADCAPRAPHGSAPTTSEWDGWSAASIIIHASGKAHLPGCMHIVPADIQPPRYGWVLTPSPGAWRRLTPSSPLRATQGNTERAAVGRCESCDATQ
;
A
#
# COMPACT_ATOMS: atom_id res chain seq x y z
N MET A 1 18.65 4.79 -36.58
CA MET A 1 20.07 4.83 -36.16
C MET A 1 20.19 5.88 -35.06
N GLN A 2 19.91 5.52 -33.80
CA GLN A 2 19.91 6.46 -32.67
C GLN A 2 21.26 6.37 -31.96
N TYR A 3 22.05 7.44 -32.10
CA TYR A 3 23.28 7.66 -31.34
C TYR A 3 22.90 8.24 -29.98
N CYS A 4 23.44 7.68 -28.89
CA CYS A 4 23.23 8.20 -27.54
C CYS A 4 24.43 9.07 -27.15
N GLU A 5 24.23 10.38 -27.06
CA GLU A 5 25.25 11.36 -26.66
C GLU A 5 25.64 11.29 -25.17
N ARG A 6 24.84 10.64 -24.32
CA ARG A 6 25.16 10.46 -22.89
C ARG A 6 26.14 9.30 -22.64
N HIS A 7 26.11 8.28 -23.47
CA HIS A 7 26.98 7.10 -23.35
C HIS A 7 27.87 6.89 -24.60
N GLU A 8 27.92 7.91 -25.46
CA GLU A 8 28.71 8.00 -26.70
C GLU A 8 28.74 6.72 -27.56
N MET A 9 27.58 6.05 -27.70
CA MET A 9 27.48 4.79 -28.44
C MET A 9 26.22 4.68 -29.29
N TYR A 10 26.31 3.90 -30.37
CA TYR A 10 25.19 3.58 -31.26
C TYR A 10 24.41 2.38 -30.74
N ASN A 11 23.07 2.47 -30.77
CA ASN A 11 22.15 1.40 -30.33
C ASN A 11 22.32 1.01 -28.85
N CYS A 12 22.49 2.00 -27.97
CA CYS A 12 22.50 1.77 -26.53
C CYS A 12 21.21 1.07 -26.07
N ALA A 13 21.32 -0.11 -25.46
CA ALA A 13 20.18 -0.94 -25.04
C ALA A 13 19.28 -0.30 -23.98
N ASP A 14 19.78 0.72 -23.28
CA ASP A 14 19.04 1.52 -22.30
C ASP A 14 18.23 2.65 -22.97
N CYS A 15 18.75 3.20 -24.08
CA CYS A 15 18.13 4.31 -24.83
C CYS A 15 17.37 3.85 -26.08
N ALA A 16 17.42 2.56 -26.44
CA ALA A 16 16.52 2.01 -27.44
C ALA A 16 15.07 2.23 -26.98
N PRO A 17 14.12 2.58 -27.87
CA PRO A 17 12.72 2.67 -27.50
C PRO A 17 12.24 1.27 -27.13
N ARG A 18 12.40 0.91 -25.85
CA ARG A 18 11.63 -0.15 -25.25
C ARG A 18 10.18 0.28 -25.39
N ALA A 19 9.37 -0.55 -26.03
CA ALA A 19 7.94 -0.53 -25.78
C ALA A 19 7.74 -0.43 -24.26
N PRO A 20 6.83 0.42 -23.77
CA PRO A 20 6.77 0.77 -22.36
C PRO A 20 6.46 -0.46 -21.51
N HIS A 21 7.51 -1.13 -21.05
CA HIS A 21 7.52 -2.05 -19.95
C HIS A 21 8.26 -1.35 -18.82
N GLY A 22 7.55 -0.37 -18.23
CA GLY A 22 7.95 0.37 -17.04
C GLY A 22 6.76 0.37 -16.09
N SER A 23 6.86 -0.47 -15.08
CA SER A 23 5.85 -0.82 -14.09
C SER A 23 5.39 0.40 -13.29
N ALA A 24 4.17 0.87 -13.57
CA ALA A 24 3.36 1.41 -12.49
C ALA A 24 2.96 0.21 -11.60
N PRO A 25 3.02 0.30 -10.25
CA PRO A 25 2.36 -0.70 -9.43
C PRO A 25 0.92 -0.73 -9.88
N THR A 26 0.54 -1.85 -10.48
CA THR A 26 -0.74 -2.01 -11.14
C THR A 26 -1.81 -1.75 -10.08
N THR A 27 -2.68 -0.80 -10.40
CA THR A 27 -3.97 -0.56 -9.75
C THR A 27 -4.77 -1.86 -9.51
N SER A 28 -4.39 -2.97 -10.15
CA SER A 28 -4.92 -4.32 -9.99
C SER A 28 -4.70 -4.99 -8.62
N GLU A 29 -3.63 -4.70 -7.88
CA GLU A 29 -3.35 -5.41 -6.61
C GLU A 29 -4.20 -4.90 -5.44
N TRP A 30 -4.64 -3.65 -5.55
CA TRP A 30 -5.57 -3.00 -4.63
C TRP A 30 -6.97 -2.88 -5.23
N ASP A 31 -7.23 -3.56 -6.36
CA ASP A 31 -8.53 -3.55 -7.04
C ASP A 31 -9.56 -4.24 -6.12
N GLY A 32 -10.46 -3.45 -5.54
CA GLY A 32 -11.39 -3.88 -4.49
C GLY A 32 -11.12 -3.26 -3.11
N TRP A 33 -9.97 -2.61 -2.92
CA TRP A 33 -9.66 -1.83 -1.73
C TRP A 33 -9.96 -0.35 -1.99
N SER A 34 -10.91 0.22 -1.24
CA SER A 34 -11.13 1.65 -1.27
C SER A 34 -9.90 2.38 -0.70
N ALA A 35 -9.53 3.56 -1.21
CA ALA A 35 -8.43 4.36 -0.64
C ALA A 35 -8.63 4.72 0.84
N ALA A 36 -9.89 4.66 1.31
CA ALA A 36 -10.24 4.85 2.71
C ALA A 36 -10.09 3.57 3.56
N SER A 37 -9.89 2.40 2.95
CA SER A 37 -9.76 1.13 3.67
C SER A 37 -8.61 1.18 4.65
N ILE A 38 -8.76 0.49 5.77
CA ILE A 38 -7.73 0.41 6.79
C ILE A 38 -7.34 -1.05 6.99
N ILE A 39 -6.07 -1.36 6.75
CA ILE A 39 -5.48 -2.69 6.92
C ILE A 39 -4.80 -2.72 8.29
N ILE A 40 -5.07 -3.75 9.08
CA ILE A 40 -4.57 -3.94 10.44
C ILE A 40 -3.60 -5.10 10.43
N HIS A 41 -2.34 -4.79 10.71
CA HIS A 41 -1.28 -5.78 10.83
C HIS A 41 -1.28 -6.43 12.23
N ALA A 42 -0.77 -7.66 12.33
CA ALA A 42 -0.59 -8.38 13.59
C ALA A 42 0.18 -7.59 14.65
N SER A 43 1.08 -6.68 14.25
CA SER A 43 1.81 -5.79 15.16
C SER A 43 0.95 -4.69 15.82
N GLY A 44 -0.34 -4.60 15.49
CA GLY A 44 -1.23 -3.55 16.01
C GLY A 44 -1.08 -2.20 15.29
N LYS A 45 -0.50 -2.20 14.09
CA LYS A 45 -0.36 -1.00 13.24
C LYS A 45 -1.39 -1.00 12.12
N ALA A 46 -1.96 0.17 11.85
CA ALA A 46 -2.86 0.42 10.74
C ALA A 46 -2.09 0.93 9.51
N HIS A 47 -2.46 0.43 8.34
CA HIS A 47 -1.91 0.79 7.05
C HIS A 47 -3.04 1.16 6.09
N LEU A 48 -2.72 1.98 5.10
CA LEU A 48 -3.60 2.31 3.99
C LEU A 48 -3.20 1.52 2.73
N PRO A 49 -4.12 1.29 1.79
CA PRO A 49 -3.80 0.77 0.46
C PRO A 49 -2.69 1.60 -0.20
N GLY A 50 -1.72 0.92 -0.80
CA GLY A 50 -0.52 1.54 -1.38
C GLY A 50 0.64 1.72 -0.39
N CYS A 51 0.50 1.28 0.85
CA CYS A 51 1.62 1.29 1.80
C CYS A 51 2.73 0.32 1.37
N MET A 52 3.95 0.83 1.21
CA MET A 52 5.13 0.04 0.82
C MET A 52 5.64 -0.93 1.90
N HIS A 53 5.10 -0.86 3.13
CA HIS A 53 5.49 -1.74 4.25
C HIS A 53 4.72 -3.05 4.30
N ILE A 54 3.64 -3.17 3.54
CA ILE A 54 2.83 -4.37 3.48
C ILE A 54 2.74 -4.83 2.04
N VAL A 55 2.70 -6.14 1.86
CA VAL A 55 2.52 -6.75 0.55
C VAL A 55 1.04 -7.08 0.41
N PRO A 56 0.33 -6.59 -0.63
CA PRO A 56 -1.10 -6.84 -0.82
C PRO A 56 -1.45 -8.33 -0.80
N ALA A 57 -0.62 -9.15 -1.44
CA ALA A 57 -0.78 -10.61 -1.50
C ALA A 57 -0.69 -11.31 -0.13
N ASP A 58 -0.03 -10.69 0.85
CA ASP A 58 0.08 -11.22 2.21
C ASP A 58 -1.08 -10.81 3.12
N ILE A 59 -1.99 -9.94 2.65
CA ILE A 59 -3.14 -9.45 3.44
C ILE A 59 -4.21 -10.55 3.53
N GLN A 60 -3.95 -11.52 4.40
CA GLN A 60 -4.85 -12.63 4.67
C GLN A 60 -4.91 -12.95 6.17
N PRO A 61 -6.04 -13.50 6.66
CA PRO A 61 -6.10 -14.07 8.00
C PRO A 61 -5.13 -15.25 8.14
N PRO A 62 -4.63 -15.56 9.35
CA PRO A 62 -4.88 -14.87 10.63
C PRO A 62 -3.93 -13.69 10.90
N ARG A 63 -3.02 -13.38 9.97
CA ARG A 63 -1.97 -12.37 10.17
C ARG A 63 -2.52 -10.95 10.02
N TYR A 64 -3.47 -10.74 9.11
CA TYR A 64 -4.08 -9.43 8.87
C TYR A 64 -5.57 -9.43 9.14
N GLY A 65 -6.07 -8.28 9.59
CA GLY A 65 -7.48 -7.91 9.56
C GLY A 65 -7.64 -6.60 8.79
N TRP A 66 -8.85 -6.25 8.40
CA TRP A 66 -9.09 -4.99 7.69
C TRP A 66 -10.50 -4.46 7.88
N VAL A 67 -10.68 -3.21 7.47
CA VAL A 67 -11.95 -2.49 7.43
C VAL A 67 -12.06 -1.81 6.05
N LEU A 68 -12.89 -2.34 5.15
CA LEU A 68 -13.06 -1.78 3.79
C LEU A 68 -13.86 -0.47 3.78
N THR A 69 -14.79 -0.33 4.73
CA THR A 69 -15.70 0.83 4.85
C THR A 69 -15.60 1.44 6.25
N PRO A 70 -14.45 2.03 6.63
CA PRO A 70 -14.32 2.63 7.94
C PRO A 70 -15.14 3.91 8.05
N SER A 71 -15.60 4.23 9.26
CA SER A 71 -16.32 5.49 9.50
C SER A 71 -15.45 6.70 9.13
N PRO A 72 -16.04 7.80 8.64
CA PRO A 72 -15.29 9.00 8.31
C PRO A 72 -14.45 9.47 9.49
N GLY A 73 -13.16 9.70 9.25
CA GLY A 73 -12.19 10.08 10.29
C GLY A 73 -11.71 8.94 11.20
N ALA A 74 -12.06 7.67 10.93
CA ALA A 74 -11.57 6.53 11.71
C ALA A 74 -10.03 6.46 11.73
N TRP A 75 -9.38 6.74 10.59
CA TRP A 75 -7.92 6.84 10.51
C TRP A 75 -7.37 7.90 11.48
N ARG A 76 -7.91 9.14 11.44
CA ARG A 76 -7.48 10.23 12.32
C ARG A 76 -7.76 9.99 13.80
N ARG A 77 -8.82 9.25 14.13
CA ARG A 77 -9.17 8.87 15.50
C ARG A 77 -8.33 7.71 16.04
N LEU A 78 -7.63 6.98 15.16
CA LEU A 78 -6.82 5.84 15.54
C LEU A 78 -5.66 6.26 16.44
N THR A 79 -5.79 5.90 17.71
CA THR A 79 -4.82 6.19 18.76
C THR A 79 -4.78 5.01 19.73
N PRO A 80 -3.76 4.92 20.60
CA PRO A 80 -3.70 3.87 21.60
C PRO A 80 -4.93 3.84 22.52
N SER A 81 -5.51 5.02 22.78
CA SER A 81 -6.72 5.20 23.60
C SER A 81 -8.02 4.87 22.86
N SER A 82 -8.00 4.83 21.52
CA SER A 82 -9.15 4.53 20.68
C SER A 82 -8.72 3.59 19.54
N PRO A 83 -8.52 2.29 19.84
CA PRO A 83 -8.09 1.32 18.84
C PRO A 83 -9.18 1.07 17.79
N LEU A 84 -8.76 0.82 16.56
CA LEU A 84 -9.66 0.37 15.50
C LEU A 84 -9.59 -1.14 15.39
N ARG A 85 -10.74 -1.80 15.52
CA ARG A 85 -10.85 -3.25 15.36
C ARG A 85 -11.16 -3.62 13.91
N ALA A 86 -10.56 -4.70 13.44
CA ALA A 86 -10.85 -5.26 12.12
C ALA A 86 -12.29 -5.76 12.06
N THR A 87 -12.96 -5.51 10.93
CA THR A 87 -14.31 -6.02 10.65
C THR A 87 -14.29 -7.22 9.71
N GLN A 88 -13.19 -7.41 8.97
CA GLN A 88 -12.98 -8.51 8.05
C GLN A 88 -11.55 -9.08 8.17
N GLY A 89 -11.32 -10.23 7.54
CA GLY A 89 -10.09 -11.01 7.72
C GLY A 89 -10.02 -11.57 9.13
N ASN A 90 -8.96 -11.26 9.87
CA ASN A 90 -8.89 -11.56 11.30
C ASN A 90 -9.51 -10.44 12.13
N THR A 91 -10.78 -10.63 12.53
CA THR A 91 -11.53 -9.68 13.37
C THR A 91 -10.99 -9.55 14.79
N GLU A 92 -10.13 -10.46 15.28
CA GLU A 92 -9.49 -10.34 16.59
C GLU A 92 -8.37 -9.29 16.59
N ARG A 93 -7.97 -8.80 15.40
CA ARG A 93 -6.95 -7.76 15.27
C ARG A 93 -7.51 -6.38 15.57
N ALA A 94 -6.75 -5.60 16.33
CA ALA A 94 -6.99 -4.20 16.56
C ALA A 94 -5.72 -3.40 16.32
N ALA A 95 -5.83 -2.30 15.60
CA ALA A 95 -4.76 -1.33 15.47
C ALA A 95 -4.87 -0.27 16.57
N VAL A 96 -3.75 -0.03 17.25
CA VAL A 96 -3.59 0.99 18.29
C VAL A 96 -2.77 2.19 17.79
N GLY A 97 -2.20 2.09 16.59
CA GLY A 97 -1.38 3.16 16.03
C GLY A 97 -1.29 3.09 14.51
N ARG A 98 -1.03 4.25 13.91
CA ARG A 98 -0.88 4.40 12.46
C ARG A 98 0.53 4.03 12.03
N CYS A 99 0.67 3.55 10.81
CA CYS A 99 1.96 3.50 10.12
C CYS A 99 2.41 4.94 9.84
N GLU A 100 3.63 5.28 10.22
CA GLU A 100 4.17 6.65 10.13
C GLU A 100 4.22 7.14 8.68
N SER A 101 4.62 6.30 7.73
CA SER A 101 4.61 6.68 6.31
C SER A 101 3.20 6.87 5.74
N CYS A 102 2.23 6.05 6.17
CA CYS A 102 0.83 6.27 5.78
C CYS A 102 0.27 7.55 6.40
N ASP A 103 0.71 7.90 7.61
CA ASP A 103 0.28 9.11 8.29
C ASP A 103 0.86 10.37 7.66
N ALA A 104 2.12 10.33 7.21
CA ALA A 104 2.80 11.43 6.54
C ALA A 104 2.27 11.72 5.11
N THR A 105 1.53 10.78 4.51
CA THR A 105 1.00 10.89 3.14
C THR A 105 -0.47 11.35 3.11
N GLN A 106 -1.06 11.67 4.27
CA GLN A 106 -2.45 12.16 4.42
C GLN A 106 -2.54 13.69 4.44
#